data_AF-A0A7S8E5K4-F1
#
_entry.id   AF-A0A7S8E5K4-F1
#
_cell.length_a   1.000
_cell.length_b   1.000
_cell.length_c   1.000
_cell.angle_alpha   90.00
_cell.angle_beta   90.00
_cell.angle_gamma   90.00
#
_symmetry.space_group_name_H-M   'P 1'
#
loop_
_entity.id
_entity.type
_entity.pdbx_description
1 polymer ?
#
loop_
_entity_poly.entity_id
_entity_poly.type
_entity_poly.pdbx_seq_one_letter_code
_entity_poly.pdbx_strand_id
1 'polypeptide(L)' 'MQTNYEFGMTPANWPNFTAMSDHEFVSWVSTLTTEFVYANLSYLTRVVTERFGGNALISTATYESPKIIFIQ' A
#
# COMPACT_ATOMS: atom_id res chain seq x y z
N MET A 1 2.09 -6.98 25.52
CA MET A 1 1.28 -7.44 24.39
C MET A 1 2.05 -7.06 23.13
N GLN A 2 2.70 -8.02 22.50
CA GLN A 2 3.56 -7.80 21.33
C GLN A 2 2.70 -8.15 20.11
N THR A 3 2.31 -7.16 19.33
CA THR A 3 1.52 -7.37 18.10
C THR A 3 2.43 -7.94 17.02
N ASN A 4 2.29 -9.24 16.77
CA ASN A 4 2.91 -9.95 15.66
C ASN A 4 2.37 -9.43 14.33
N TYR A 5 3.06 -8.45 13.73
CA TYR A 5 2.94 -8.14 12.29
C TYR A 5 4.25 -8.49 11.58
N GLU A 6 4.86 -9.61 11.95
CA GLU A 6 6.04 -10.12 11.25
C GLU A 6 5.62 -11.00 10.06
N PHE A 7 5.99 -10.55 8.86
CA PHE A 7 6.40 -11.39 7.72
C PHE A 7 5.36 -12.35 7.08
N GLY A 8 4.12 -11.90 6.87
CA GLY A 8 3.06 -12.77 6.31
C GLY A 8 2.53 -12.48 4.90
N MET A 9 2.72 -11.29 4.34
CA MET A 9 2.13 -10.95 3.04
C MET A 9 3.04 -11.36 1.88
N THR A 10 2.82 -12.56 1.35
CA THR A 10 3.24 -12.94 0.00
C THR A 10 2.18 -12.49 -1.01
N PRO A 11 2.47 -12.44 -2.34
CA PRO A 11 1.46 -12.28 -3.41
C PRO A 11 0.14 -13.06 -3.23
N ALA A 12 0.16 -14.19 -2.50
CA ALA A 12 -1.01 -15.01 -2.23
C ALA A 12 -1.95 -14.46 -1.13
N ASN A 13 -1.49 -13.54 -0.27
CA ASN A 13 -2.26 -12.98 0.85
C ASN A 13 -2.71 -11.53 0.61
N TRP A 14 -2.70 -11.09 -0.64
CA TRP A 14 -3.14 -9.73 -0.97
C TRP A 14 -4.65 -9.58 -0.81
N PRO A 15 -5.13 -8.44 -0.31
CA PRO A 15 -6.56 -8.17 -0.29
C PRO A 15 -7.15 -8.22 -1.71
N ASN A 16 -8.42 -8.55 -1.81
CA ASN A 16 -9.14 -8.39 -3.06
C ASN A 16 -9.40 -6.90 -3.32
N PHE A 17 -8.45 -6.23 -3.96
CA PHE A 17 -8.51 -4.80 -4.22
C PHE A 17 -9.71 -4.34 -5.01
N THR A 18 -10.20 -5.16 -5.93
CA THR A 18 -11.40 -4.87 -6.74
C THR A 18 -12.66 -4.76 -5.89
N ALA A 19 -12.72 -5.47 -4.76
CA ALA A 19 -13.86 -5.45 -3.85
C ALA A 19 -13.78 -4.34 -2.79
N MET A 20 -12.61 -3.72 -2.59
CA MET A 20 -12.43 -2.62 -1.64
C MET A 20 -12.92 -1.31 -2.25
N SER A 21 -13.48 -0.42 -1.44
CA SER A 21 -13.64 1.00 -1.78
C SER A 21 -12.29 1.74 -1.75
N ASP A 22 -12.25 2.94 -2.35
CA ASP A 22 -11.02 3.74 -2.41
C ASP A 22 -10.52 4.14 -1.02
N HIS A 23 -11.45 4.48 -0.12
CA HIS A 23 -11.12 4.80 1.26
C HIS A 23 -10.53 3.59 2.00
N GLU A 24 -11.11 2.40 1.84
CA GLU A 24 -10.56 1.18 2.44
C GLU A 24 -9.17 0.86 1.90
N PHE A 25 -8.95 1.05 0.60
CA PHE A 25 -7.64 0.83 -0.01
C PHE A 25 -6.59 1.79 0.53
N VAL A 26 -6.89 3.09 0.62
CA VAL A 26 -5.99 4.11 1.20
C VAL A 26 -5.69 3.80 2.67
N SER A 27 -6.71 3.41 3.44
CA SER A 27 -6.57 3.03 4.84
C SER A 27 -5.65 1.81 4.98
N TRP A 28 -5.84 0.79 4.14
CA TRP A 28 -4.98 -0.39 4.11
C TRP A 28 -3.52 -0.03 3.78
N VAL A 29 -3.26 0.81 2.77
CA VAL A 29 -1.89 1.29 2.47
C VAL A 29 -1.24 1.95 3.69
N SER A 30 -2.03 2.69 4.47
CA SER A 30 -1.56 3.37 5.69
C SER A 30 -1.19 2.42 6.84
N THR A 31 -1.59 1.15 6.76
CA THR A 31 -1.21 0.10 7.72
C THR A 31 0.08 -0.63 7.35
N LEU A 32 0.59 -0.43 6.13
CA LEU A 32 1.79 -1.12 5.67
C LEU A 32 3.04 -0.55 6.32
N THR A 33 4.08 -1.38 6.45
CA THR A 33 5.41 -0.89 6.84
C THR A 33 6.16 -0.39 5.63
N THR A 34 7.11 0.52 5.86
CA THR A 34 7.99 1.05 4.82
C THR A 34 8.79 -0.07 4.14
N GLU A 35 9.27 -1.06 4.89
CA GLU A 35 9.99 -2.22 4.37
C GLU A 35 9.11 -3.06 3.45
N PHE A 36 7.84 -3.28 3.82
CA PHE A 36 6.89 -4.01 3.00
C PHE A 36 6.61 -3.30 1.68
N VAL A 37 6.43 -1.98 1.72
CA VAL A 37 6.21 -1.17 0.52
C VAL A 37 7.43 -1.24 -0.40
N TYR A 38 8.64 -1.09 0.12
CA TYR A 38 9.86 -1.19 -0.70
C TYR A 38 10.03 -2.58 -1.33
N ALA A 39 9.76 -3.65 -0.58
CA ALA A 39 9.84 -5.02 -1.09
C ALA A 39 8.82 -5.31 -2.22
N ASN A 40 7.72 -4.55 -2.29
CA ASN A 40 6.62 -4.78 -3.23
C ASN A 40 6.31 -3.57 -4.13
N LEU A 41 7.25 -2.63 -4.24
CA LEU A 41 7.00 -1.30 -4.81
C LEU A 41 6.41 -1.37 -6.22
N SER A 42 6.99 -2.20 -7.11
CA SER A 42 6.54 -2.30 -8.50
C SER A 42 5.08 -2.76 -8.63
N TYR A 43 4.67 -3.73 -7.81
CA TYR A 43 3.30 -4.22 -7.82
C TYR A 43 2.34 -3.20 -7.22
N LEU A 44 2.70 -2.61 -6.09
CA LEU A 44 1.91 -1.57 -5.43
C LEU A 44 1.70 -0.33 -6.31
N THR A 45 2.76 0.15 -6.96
CA THR A 45 2.67 1.27 -7.91
C THR A 45 1.70 0.92 -9.04
N ARG A 46 1.79 -0.28 -9.61
CA ARG A 46 0.86 -0.71 -10.67
C ARG A 46 -0.59 -0.69 -10.20
N VAL A 47 -0.88 -1.27 -9.03
CA VAL A 47 -2.24 -1.29 -8.46
C VAL A 47 -2.76 0.13 -8.20
N VAL A 48 -1.92 1.01 -7.64
CA VAL A 48 -2.27 2.41 -7.39
C VAL A 48 -2.55 3.15 -8.69
N THR A 49 -1.70 2.99 -9.71
CA THR A 49 -1.90 3.62 -11.01
C THR A 49 -3.12 3.11 -11.74
N GLU A 50 -3.38 1.80 -11.72
CA GLU A 50 -4.59 1.18 -12.32
C GLU A 50 -5.86 1.71 -11.64
N ARG A 51 -5.82 1.93 -10.31
CA ARG A 51 -6.97 2.36 -9.52
C ARG A 51 -7.24 3.86 -9.55
N PHE A 52 -6.19 4.66 -9.42
CA PHE A 52 -6.29 6.11 -9.18
C PHE A 52 -5.74 6.97 -10.33
N GLY A 53 -5.13 6.35 -11.35
CA GLY A 53 -4.56 7.04 -12.51
C GLY A 53 -3.04 7.24 -12.43
N GLY A 54 -2.45 7.67 -13.55
CA GLY A 54 -1.00 7.83 -13.72
C GLY A 54 -0.34 8.90 -12.84
N ASN A 55 -1.13 9.70 -12.14
CA ASN A 55 -0.67 10.73 -11.22
C ASN A 55 -0.73 10.31 -9.74
N ALA A 56 -1.16 9.08 -9.45
CA ALA A 56 -1.18 8.56 -8.09
C ALA A 56 0.07 7.72 -7.79
N LEU A 57 0.69 7.94 -6.63
CA LEU A 57 1.90 7.26 -6.19
C LEU A 57 1.82 6.88 -4.70
N ILE A 58 2.56 5.85 -4.29
CA ILE A 58 2.78 5.58 -2.86
C ILE A 58 3.99 6.38 -2.39
N SER A 59 3.78 7.17 -1.35
CA SER A 59 4.81 7.88 -0.61
C SER A 59 5.16 7.12 0.67
N THR A 60 6.45 6.97 0.95
CA THR A 60 6.98 6.42 2.20
C THR A 60 7.98 7.40 2.83
N ALA A 61 8.03 7.45 4.16
CA ALA A 61 9.01 8.26 4.90
C ALA A 61 9.43 7.54 6.20
N THR A 62 10.62 7.83 6.71
CA THR A 62 11.25 7.11 7.84
C THR A 62 10.42 7.13 9.13
N TYR A 63 9.49 8.07 9.28
CA TYR A 63 8.63 8.22 10.47
C TYR A 63 7.16 8.45 10.14
N GLU A 64 6.73 8.13 8.92
CA GLU A 64 5.32 8.26 8.52
C GLU A 64 4.81 6.94 7.95
N SER A 65 3.54 6.65 8.21
CA SER A 65 2.84 5.58 7.51
C SER A 65 2.86 5.84 6.00
N PRO A 66 3.01 4.78 5.18
CA PRO A 66 2.85 4.90 3.75
C PRO A 66 1.49 5.50 3.39
N LYS A 67 1.46 6.34 2.36
CA LYS A 67 0.22 7.01 1.93
C LYS A 67 0.19 7.16 0.43
N ILE A 68 -1.02 7.23 -0.12
CA ILE A 68 -1.21 7.56 -1.53
C ILE A 68 -1.21 9.07 -1.67
N ILE A 69 -0.39 9.58 -2.58
CA ILE A 69 -0.34 10.99 -2.96
C ILE A 69 -0.71 11.15 -4.43
N PHE A 70 -1.24 12.31 -4.78
CA PHE A 70 -1.54 12.70 -6.16
C PHE A 70 -0.57 13.80 -6.56
N ILE A 71 0.26 13.53 -7.56
CA ILE A 71 1.14 14.52 -8.16
C ILE A 71 0.37 15.33 -9.22
N GLN A 72 0.68 16.61 -9.34
CA GLN A 72 0.11 17.52 -10.33
C GLN A 72 1.11 17.78 -11.45
#